data_AF-A0A960GFZ7-F1
#
_entry.id   AF-A0A960GFZ7-F1
#
_cell.length_a   1.000
_cell.length_b   1.000
_cell.length_c   1.000
_cell.angle_alpha   90.00
_cell.angle_beta   90.00
_cell.angle_gamma   90.00
#
_symmetry.space_group_name_H-M   'P 1'
#
loop_
_entity.id
_entity.type
_entity.pdbx_description
1 polymer ?
#
loop_
_entity_poly.entity_id
_entity_poly.type
_entity_poly.pdbx_seq_one_letter_code
_entity_poly.pdbx_strand_id
1 'polypeptide(L)'
;MTVTAPAKGKGLKPGKRTKIVRSASISDGSITKVRTRCLLYGNQLKGKNRKAVCKINTRAAYNNVQVWAMPSCSVGVKVRTMITAKDSAGQKTTWKRTWRVRNKPRTVCALTANG
;
A
#
# COMPACT_ATOMS: atom_id res chain seq x y z
N MET A 1 -3.38 -15.36 10.05
CA MET A 1 -3.24 -14.73 8.72
C MET A 1 -1.76 -14.60 8.37
N THR A 2 -1.38 -15.03 7.18
CA THR A 2 0.00 -15.01 6.69
C THR A 2 0.11 -14.01 5.55
N VAL A 3 1.09 -13.09 5.61
CA VAL A 3 1.28 -12.05 4.58
C VAL A 3 2.71 -12.05 4.07
N THR A 4 2.88 -12.32 2.78
CA THR A 4 4.17 -12.23 2.12
C THR A 4 4.33 -10.84 1.52
N ALA A 5 5.34 -10.10 1.97
CA ALA A 5 5.60 -8.73 1.53
C ALA A 5 7.10 -8.42 1.57
N PRO A 6 7.60 -7.45 0.76
CA PRO A 6 9.01 -7.08 0.74
C PRO A 6 9.50 -6.64 2.12
N ALA A 7 10.78 -6.94 2.43
CA ALA A 7 11.42 -6.68 3.72
C ALA A 7 11.20 -5.25 4.27
N LYS A 8 11.21 -5.13 5.62
CA LYS A 8 11.01 -3.84 6.29
C LYS A 8 12.23 -2.98 5.92
N GLY A 9 12.01 -1.69 5.65
CA GLY A 9 13.07 -0.80 5.17
C GLY A 9 13.38 -0.86 3.66
N LYS A 10 12.87 -1.85 2.91
CA LYS A 10 13.02 -1.84 1.44
C LYS A 10 12.20 -0.68 0.86
N GLY A 11 12.91 0.37 0.44
CA GLY A 11 12.28 1.53 -0.17
C GLY A 11 11.71 1.20 -1.56
N LEU A 12 10.54 1.76 -1.87
CA LEU A 12 9.93 1.68 -3.19
C LEU A 12 10.68 2.59 -4.17
N LYS A 13 10.83 2.17 -5.42
CA LYS A 13 11.43 3.02 -6.44
C LYS A 13 10.35 3.94 -7.05
N PRO A 14 10.58 5.26 -7.14
CA PRO A 14 9.66 6.13 -7.88
C PRO A 14 9.64 5.72 -9.36
N GLY A 15 8.52 5.95 -10.04
CA GLY A 15 8.28 5.57 -11.44
C GLY A 15 8.16 4.06 -11.70
N LYS A 16 8.41 3.19 -10.71
CA LYS A 16 8.38 1.73 -10.90
C LYS A 16 7.25 1.06 -10.12
N ARG A 17 6.44 0.28 -10.83
CA ARG A 17 5.44 -0.60 -10.20
C ARG A 17 6.14 -1.70 -9.39
N THR A 18 5.83 -1.74 -8.09
CA THR A 18 6.37 -2.71 -7.15
C THR A 18 5.23 -3.48 -6.48
N LYS A 19 5.31 -4.81 -6.46
CA LYS A 19 4.38 -5.66 -5.70
C LYS A 19 4.74 -5.57 -4.20
N ILE A 20 3.96 -4.79 -3.45
CA ILE A 20 4.19 -4.51 -2.01
C ILE A 20 3.48 -5.53 -1.11
N VAL A 21 2.45 -6.19 -1.61
CA VAL A 21 1.88 -7.40 -1.02
C VAL A 21 1.90 -8.47 -2.10
N ARG A 22 2.66 -9.53 -1.86
CA ARG A 22 2.84 -10.63 -2.81
C ARG A 22 1.72 -11.66 -2.72
N SER A 23 1.34 -11.95 -1.49
CA SER A 23 0.19 -12.77 -1.11
C SER A 23 -0.22 -12.39 0.30
N ALA A 24 -1.50 -12.54 0.60
CA ALA A 24 -2.02 -12.63 1.95
C ALA A 24 -3.10 -13.71 1.94
N SER A 25 -3.06 -14.59 2.93
CA SER A 25 -4.03 -15.68 3.10
C SER A 25 -4.35 -15.88 4.58
N ILE A 26 -5.51 -16.43 4.85
CA ILE A 26 -5.94 -16.89 6.17
C ILE A 26 -6.37 -18.36 6.02
N SER A 27 -6.06 -19.17 7.02
CA SER A 27 -6.31 -20.62 7.01
C SER A 27 -7.80 -20.95 7.18
N ASP A 28 -8.48 -20.21 8.06
CA ASP A 28 -9.88 -20.39 8.37
C ASP A 28 -10.56 -19.02 8.40
N GLY A 29 -11.52 -18.80 7.50
CA GLY A 29 -12.19 -17.51 7.26
C GLY A 29 -11.79 -16.81 5.96
N SER A 30 -11.92 -15.47 5.93
CA SER A 30 -11.73 -14.69 4.70
C SER A 30 -11.15 -13.30 4.92
N ILE A 31 -10.56 -12.73 3.86
CA ILE A 31 -10.06 -11.36 3.88
C ILE A 31 -11.22 -10.38 3.67
N THR A 32 -11.51 -9.57 4.68
CA THR A 32 -12.66 -8.68 4.70
C THR A 32 -12.34 -7.25 4.26
N LYS A 33 -11.08 -6.82 4.37
CA LYS A 33 -10.71 -5.44 4.01
C LYS A 33 -9.26 -5.33 3.56
N VAL A 34 -9.05 -4.68 2.42
CA VAL A 34 -7.72 -4.27 1.97
C VAL A 34 -7.72 -2.76 1.76
N ARG A 35 -6.89 -2.04 2.51
CA ARG A 35 -6.77 -0.58 2.42
C ARG A 35 -5.33 -0.16 2.24
N THR A 36 -5.05 0.48 1.12
CA THR A 36 -3.74 1.08 0.85
C THR A 36 -3.88 2.60 0.77
N ARG A 37 -3.00 3.29 1.48
CA ARG A 37 -2.95 4.75 1.62
C ARG A 37 -1.60 5.24 1.12
N CYS A 38 -1.62 6.35 0.41
CA CYS A 38 -0.43 7.11 0.06
C CYS A 38 -0.36 8.31 1.00
N LEU A 39 0.79 8.53 1.62
CA LEU A 39 1.04 9.67 2.49
C LEU A 39 2.16 10.51 1.89
N LEU A 40 2.00 11.83 1.93
CA LEU A 40 3.03 12.80 1.56
C LEU A 40 3.32 13.67 2.79
N TYR A 41 4.57 13.66 3.26
CA TYR A 41 4.98 14.34 4.50
C TYR A 41 4.11 14.01 5.72
N GLY A 42 3.54 12.79 5.76
CA GLY A 42 2.63 12.35 6.82
C GLY A 42 1.14 12.56 6.51
N ASN A 43 0.81 13.44 5.57
CA ASN A 43 -0.57 13.72 5.17
C ASN A 43 -1.11 12.67 4.21
N GLN A 44 -2.26 12.09 4.54
CA GLN A 44 -2.90 11.09 3.68
C GLN A 44 -3.50 11.77 2.45
N LEU A 45 -3.01 11.38 1.27
CA LEU A 45 -3.58 11.84 0.00
C LEU A 45 -4.89 11.13 -0.31
N LYS A 46 -5.84 11.88 -0.87
CA LYS A 46 -7.15 11.41 -1.34
C LYS A 46 -7.36 11.83 -2.80
N GLY A 47 -8.40 11.29 -3.43
CA GLY A 47 -8.87 11.73 -4.75
C GLY A 47 -7.78 11.75 -5.85
N LYS A 48 -7.74 12.85 -6.60
CA LYS A 48 -6.80 13.09 -7.72
C LYS A 48 -5.34 13.13 -7.24
N ASN A 49 -5.06 13.83 -6.14
CA ASN A 49 -3.72 13.92 -5.55
C ASN A 49 -3.13 12.55 -5.22
N ARG A 50 -3.94 11.65 -4.66
CA ARG A 50 -3.52 10.26 -4.43
C ARG A 50 -3.13 9.56 -5.74
N LYS A 51 -3.96 9.67 -6.79
CA LYS A 51 -3.71 9.03 -8.09
C LYS A 51 -2.47 9.59 -8.80
N ALA A 52 -2.21 10.89 -8.64
CA ALA A 52 -1.02 11.55 -9.19
C ALA A 52 0.27 11.07 -8.50
N VAL A 53 0.27 10.98 -7.17
CA VAL A 53 1.46 10.63 -6.38
C VAL A 53 1.70 9.13 -6.28
N CYS A 54 0.66 8.34 -6.10
CA CYS A 54 0.76 6.88 -5.93
C CYS A 54 -0.32 6.17 -6.73
N LYS A 55 0.08 5.50 -7.81
CA LYS A 55 -0.80 4.57 -8.51
C LYS A 55 -0.82 3.25 -7.73
N ILE A 56 -1.94 2.94 -7.10
CA ILE A 56 -2.15 1.70 -6.35
C ILE A 56 -3.08 0.80 -7.16
N ASN A 57 -2.68 -0.45 -7.33
CA ASN A 57 -3.53 -1.51 -7.85
C ASN A 57 -3.66 -2.59 -6.79
N THR A 58 -4.88 -3.04 -6.53
CA THR A 58 -5.18 -4.09 -5.55
C THR A 58 -5.97 -5.17 -6.26
N ARG A 59 -5.52 -6.41 -6.14
CA ARG A 59 -6.32 -7.60 -6.44
C ARG A 59 -6.59 -8.30 -5.12
N ALA A 60 -7.85 -8.45 -4.77
CA ALA A 60 -8.28 -9.17 -3.59
C ALA A 60 -9.27 -10.25 -4.04
N ALA A 61 -8.91 -11.49 -3.80
CA ALA A 61 -9.78 -12.66 -3.85
C ALA A 61 -10.00 -13.18 -2.42
N TYR A 62 -10.96 -14.07 -2.26
CA TYR A 62 -11.41 -14.62 -0.97
C TYR A 62 -10.25 -14.92 0.02
N ASN A 63 -9.21 -15.61 -0.47
CA ASN A 63 -8.02 -15.98 0.32
C ASN A 63 -6.68 -15.56 -0.31
N ASN A 64 -6.68 -14.59 -1.23
CA ASN A 64 -5.45 -14.10 -1.85
C ASN A 64 -5.50 -12.61 -2.11
N VAL A 65 -4.59 -11.85 -1.50
CA VAL A 65 -4.43 -10.42 -1.80
C VAL A 65 -3.06 -10.14 -2.41
N GLN A 66 -3.09 -9.37 -3.49
CA GLN A 66 -1.92 -8.77 -4.11
C GLN A 66 -2.10 -7.26 -4.20
N VAL A 67 -1.07 -6.52 -3.82
CA VAL A 67 -1.08 -5.06 -3.90
C VAL A 67 0.18 -4.61 -4.61
N TRP A 68 -0.02 -3.79 -5.64
CA TRP A 68 1.05 -3.08 -6.34
C TRP A 68 0.97 -1.60 -6.03
N ALA A 69 2.13 -1.00 -5.81
CA ALA A 69 2.27 0.44 -5.69
C ALA A 69 3.30 0.93 -6.70
N MET A 70 2.97 2.03 -7.37
CA MET A 70 3.85 2.78 -8.25
C MET A 70 3.80 4.24 -7.80
N PRO A 71 4.71 4.65 -6.89
CA PRO A 71 4.89 6.05 -6.55
C PRO A 71 5.46 6.80 -7.76
N SER A 72 4.95 7.99 -8.06
CA SER A 72 5.43 8.84 -9.16
C SER A 72 6.59 9.73 -8.74
N CYS A 73 6.69 10.05 -7.44
CA CYS A 73 7.65 10.95 -6.83
C CYS A 73 8.26 10.32 -5.57
N SER A 74 9.35 10.89 -5.06
CA SER A 74 10.15 10.30 -4.00
C SER A 74 10.08 11.03 -2.67
N VAL A 75 10.02 12.37 -2.70
CA VAL A 75 10.24 13.18 -1.50
C VAL A 75 9.02 13.12 -0.60
N GLY A 76 9.21 12.68 0.65
CA GLY A 76 8.15 12.64 1.67
C GLY A 76 7.09 11.56 1.46
N VAL A 77 7.19 10.73 0.41
CA VAL A 77 6.16 9.74 0.06
C VAL A 77 6.31 8.45 0.88
N LYS A 78 5.20 8.03 1.48
CA LYS A 78 5.06 6.73 2.15
C LYS A 78 3.82 6.01 1.62
N VAL A 79 3.91 4.70 1.45
CA VAL A 79 2.75 3.86 1.12
C VAL A 79 2.46 2.99 2.31
N ARG A 80 1.24 3.04 2.85
CA ARG A 80 0.79 2.24 3.98
C ARG A 80 -0.32 1.31 3.54
N THR A 81 -0.13 0.01 3.70
CA THR A 81 -1.16 -1.01 3.42
C THR A 81 -1.62 -1.65 4.71
N MET A 82 -2.91 -1.89 4.78
CA MET A 82 -3.61 -2.57 5.85
C MET A 82 -4.45 -3.68 5.23
N ILE A 83 -4.35 -4.88 5.78
CA ILE A 83 -5.15 -6.04 5.40
C ILE A 83 -5.82 -6.53 6.67
N THR A 84 -7.14 -6.62 6.64
CA THR A 84 -7.95 -7.19 7.72
C THR A 84 -8.61 -8.45 7.21
N ALA A 85 -8.47 -9.52 7.96
CA ALA A 85 -9.17 -10.78 7.77
C ALA A 85 -10.05 -11.06 8.99
N LYS A 86 -11.10 -11.84 8.77
CA LYS A 86 -12.00 -12.34 9.80
C LYS A 86 -11.96 -13.87 9.73
N ASP A 87 -11.72 -14.53 10.86
CA ASP A 87 -11.80 -16.00 10.92
C ASP A 87 -13.25 -16.49 11.05
N SER A 88 -13.46 -17.81 11.06
CA SER A 88 -14.79 -18.41 11.16
C SER A 88 -15.45 -18.20 12.53
N ALA A 89 -14.68 -18.02 13.60
CA ALA A 89 -15.16 -17.58 14.92
C ALA A 89 -15.51 -16.08 14.95
N GLY A 90 -15.17 -15.35 13.89
CA GLY A 90 -15.45 -13.95 13.70
C GLY A 90 -14.43 -12.98 14.30
N GLN A 91 -13.30 -13.48 14.80
CA GLN A 91 -12.20 -12.66 15.28
C GLN A 91 -11.50 -11.98 14.11
N LYS A 92 -11.07 -10.74 14.33
CA LYS A 92 -10.46 -9.90 13.30
C LYS A 92 -8.95 -9.82 13.50
N THR A 93 -8.19 -10.29 12.51
CA THR A 93 -6.74 -10.08 12.47
C THR A 93 -6.41 -8.98 11.47
N THR A 94 -5.59 -8.00 11.88
CA THR A 94 -5.16 -6.92 10.99
C THR A 94 -3.65 -6.85 10.87
N TRP A 95 -3.16 -6.96 9.64
CA TRP A 95 -1.77 -6.71 9.29
C TRP A 95 -1.60 -5.31 8.71
N LYS A 96 -0.53 -4.63 9.11
CA LYS A 96 -0.21 -3.27 8.66
C LYS A 96 1.26 -3.19 8.28
N ARG A 97 1.55 -2.53 7.17
CA ARG A 97 2.93 -2.24 6.76
C ARG A 97 3.03 -0.91 6.03
N THR A 98 4.15 -0.24 6.25
CA THR A 98 4.46 1.04 5.62
C THR A 98 5.80 0.93 4.90
N TRP A 99 5.84 1.34 3.63
CA TRP A 99 7.05 1.46 2.83
C TRP A 99 7.34 2.93 2.57
N ARG A 100 8.60 3.33 2.71
CA ARG A 100 9.08 4.64 2.28
C ARG A 100 9.44 4.57 0.80
N VAL A 101 9.23 5.64 0.05
CA VAL A 101 9.81 5.73 -1.30
C VAL A 101 11.29 6.11 -1.18
N ARG A 102 12.14 5.48 -1.98
CA ARG A 102 13.57 5.82 -2.04
C ARG A 102 13.70 7.24 -2.55
N ASN A 103 14.51 8.05 -1.87
CA ASN A 103 14.74 9.44 -2.25
C ASN A 103 15.74 9.60 -3.43
N LYS A 104 15.77 8.63 -4.35
CA LYS A 104 16.67 8.60 -5.52
C LYS A 104 15.94 7.99 -6.74
N PRO A 105 15.85 8.70 -7.88
CA PRO A 105 16.13 10.13 -8.03
C PRO A 105 15.23 10.96 -7.10
N ARG A 106 15.71 12.14 -6.69
CA ARG A 106 14.93 13.07 -5.86
C ARG A 106 13.90 13.75 -6.76
N THR A 107 12.65 13.35 -6.65
CA THR A 107 11.53 13.89 -7.44
C THR A 107 10.46 14.41 -6.49
N VAL A 108 10.17 15.70 -6.56
CA VAL A 108 9.09 16.33 -5.80
C VAL A 108 7.75 16.00 -6.47
N CYS A 109 6.72 15.79 -5.67
CA CYS A 109 5.40 15.48 -6.17
C CYS A 109 4.75 16.74 -6.76
N ALA A 110 4.42 16.71 -8.05
CA ALA A 110 3.50 17.69 -8.63
C ALA A 110 2.09 17.38 -8.11
N LEU A 111 1.66 18.13 -7.10
CA LEU A 111 0.27 18.16 -6.68
C LEU A 111 -0.42 19.29 -7.43
N THR A 112 -1.52 19.00 -8.11
CA THR A 112 -2.41 20.06 -8.59
C THR A 112 -3.12 20.64 -7.37
N ALA A 113 -2.69 21.82 -6.94
CA ALA A 113 -3.45 22.64 -6.01
C ALA A 113 -4.74 23.04 -6.73
N ASN A 114 -5.85 22.43 -6.34
CA ASN A 114 -7.21 22.88 -6.63
C ASN A 114 -8.09 22.26 -5.55
N GLY A 115 -8.29 23.05 -4.50
CA GLY A 115 -8.99 22.73 -3.27
C GLY A 115 -8.65 23.81 -2.27
#